data_AF-A0A8S1HYD1-F1
#
_entry.id   AF-A0A8S1HYD1-F1
#
_cell.length_a   1.000
_cell.length_b   1.000
_cell.length_c   1.000
_cell.angle_alpha   90.00
_cell.angle_beta   90.00
_cell.angle_gamma   90.00
#
_symmetry.space_group_name_H-M   'P 1'
#
loop_
_entity.id
_entity.type
_entity.pdbx_description
1 polymer ?
#
loop_
_entity_poly.entity_id
_entity_poly.type
_entity_poly.pdbx_seq_one_letter_code
_entity_poly.pdbx_strand_id
1 'polypeptide(L)'
;MQISGRPVTVTTPEAVKAVREKIRRTPERSMRKMAKKYEMSQGSMKTIVKDKLKMIPYRCCSEPILTTETDHGPSSKTAPPPPRQRDSRVVSRQFSEFISAADWPASSPDLNPMDYAVWIYLTEKVSSKNYPSIKALKTALIKKWDEIDDDYLRAVIDAYPKRLKAVINAKGGRFENYS
;
A
#
# COMPACT_ATOMS: atom_id res chain seq x y z
N MET A 1 -24.57 38.76 -26.49
CA MET A 1 -25.00 37.57 -25.71
C MET A 1 -24.10 37.46 -24.49
N GLN A 2 -24.61 37.72 -23.29
CA GLN A 2 -23.85 37.56 -22.04
C GLN A 2 -23.95 36.10 -21.59
N ILE A 3 -22.83 35.39 -21.53
CA ILE A 3 -22.79 34.05 -20.94
C ILE A 3 -22.72 34.25 -19.42
N SER A 4 -23.85 34.16 -18.74
CA SER A 4 -23.91 34.09 -17.28
C SER A 4 -23.34 32.74 -16.82
N GLY A 5 -22.03 32.71 -16.58
CA GLY A 5 -21.37 31.56 -15.99
C GLY A 5 -21.88 31.28 -14.57
N ARG A 6 -21.85 30.00 -14.18
CA ARG A 6 -22.20 29.53 -12.83
C ARG A 6 -21.44 30.35 -11.77
N PRO A 7 -22.09 30.91 -10.74
CA PRO A 7 -21.41 31.69 -9.71
C PRO A 7 -20.34 30.83 -9.03
N VAL A 8 -19.10 31.30 -9.09
CA VAL A 8 -17.98 30.65 -8.40
C VAL A 8 -18.09 31.01 -6.92
N THR A 9 -18.16 30.01 -6.05
CA THR A 9 -18.13 30.24 -4.60
C THR A 9 -16.77 30.85 -4.24
N VAL A 10 -16.74 32.14 -3.90
CA VAL A 10 -15.53 32.85 -3.51
C VAL A 10 -15.00 32.22 -2.23
N THR A 11 -13.90 31.49 -2.36
CA THR A 11 -13.20 30.91 -1.22
C THR A 11 -12.43 32.03 -0.53
N THR A 12 -12.99 32.59 0.54
CA THR A 12 -12.36 33.69 1.28
C THR A 12 -11.12 33.18 2.03
N PRO A 13 -10.06 34.00 2.15
CA PRO A 13 -8.84 33.62 2.90
C PRO A 13 -9.14 33.31 4.37
N GLU A 14 -10.17 33.92 4.95
CA GLU A 14 -10.67 33.65 6.30
C GLU A 14 -11.23 32.24 6.44
N ALA A 15 -12.03 31.78 5.47
CA ALA A 15 -12.57 30.43 5.45
C ALA A 15 -11.45 29.38 5.33
N VAL A 16 -10.43 29.64 4.52
CA VAL A 16 -9.26 28.77 4.40
C VAL A 16 -8.48 28.67 5.72
N LYS A 17 -8.28 29.80 6.40
CA LYS A 17 -7.60 29.85 7.71
C LYS A 17 -8.39 29.11 8.79
N ALA A 18 -9.72 29.29 8.83
CA ALA A 18 -10.62 28.61 9.76
C ALA A 18 -10.61 27.09 9.56
N VAL A 19 -10.65 26.61 8.30
CA VAL A 19 -10.60 25.18 7.97
C VAL A 19 -9.23 24.59 8.32
N ARG A 20 -8.12 25.28 8.03
CA ARG A 20 -6.76 24.84 8.37
C ARG A 20 -6.59 24.63 9.88
N GLU A 21 -7.00 25.63 10.67
CA GLU A 21 -6.90 25.57 12.13
C GLU A 21 -7.75 24.45 12.71
N LYS A 22 -8.91 24.15 12.10
CA LYS A 22 -9.78 23.08 12.57
C LYS A 22 -9.25 21.69 12.25
N ILE A 23 -8.63 21.49 11.08
CA ILE A 23 -7.99 20.22 10.73
C ILE A 23 -6.83 19.93 11.69
N ARG A 24 -6.07 20.96 12.10
CA ARG A 24 -5.05 20.83 13.14
C ARG A 24 -5.64 20.37 14.49
N ARG A 25 -6.84 20.83 14.85
CA ARG A 25 -7.52 20.46 16.11
C ARG A 25 -8.26 19.12 16.08
N THR A 26 -8.67 18.63 14.91
CA THR A 26 -9.45 17.38 14.82
C THR A 26 -9.26 16.73 13.43
N PRO A 27 -8.20 15.93 13.22
CA PRO A 27 -7.85 15.41 11.89
C PRO A 27 -8.80 14.32 11.38
N GLU A 28 -9.63 13.72 12.23
CA GLU A 28 -10.45 12.54 11.90
C GLU A 28 -11.87 12.84 11.39
N ARG A 29 -12.24 14.13 11.21
CA ARG A 29 -13.62 14.46 10.84
C ARG A 29 -13.86 14.43 9.33
N SER A 30 -14.95 13.78 8.94
CA SER A 30 -15.45 13.80 7.56
C SER A 30 -15.69 15.23 7.05
N MET A 31 -15.19 15.53 5.84
CA MET A 31 -15.46 16.78 5.12
C MET A 31 -16.96 17.13 5.07
N ARG A 32 -17.82 16.10 5.03
CA ARG A 32 -19.28 16.27 5.04
C ARG A 32 -19.80 16.96 6.28
N LYS A 33 -19.36 16.49 7.45
CA LYS A 33 -19.74 17.06 8.74
C LYS A 33 -19.13 18.44 8.95
N MET A 34 -17.92 18.66 8.45
CA MET A 34 -17.26 19.97 8.54
C MET A 34 -17.99 21.01 7.68
N ALA A 35 -18.39 20.68 6.46
CA ALA A 35 -19.09 21.62 5.60
C ALA A 35 -20.45 22.04 6.19
N LYS A 36 -21.19 21.10 6.82
CA LYS A 36 -22.44 21.41 7.54
C LYS A 36 -22.21 22.36 8.74
N LYS A 37 -21.06 22.24 9.43
CA LYS A 37 -20.74 23.07 10.60
C LYS A 37 -20.37 24.52 10.24
N TYR A 38 -19.80 24.73 9.06
CA TYR A 38 -19.40 26.06 8.57
C TYR A 38 -20.37 26.59 7.49
N GLU A 39 -21.56 25.99 7.38
CA GLU A 39 -22.61 26.38 6.43
C GLU A 39 -22.09 26.55 4.99
N MET A 40 -21.11 25.74 4.61
CA MET A 40 -20.47 25.81 3.30
C MET A 40 -20.82 24.61 2.45
N SER A 41 -20.72 24.78 1.13
CA SER A 41 -20.94 23.67 0.21
C SER A 41 -19.85 22.60 0.36
N GLN A 42 -20.22 21.33 0.13
CA GLN A 42 -19.27 20.21 0.14
C GLN A 42 -18.15 20.40 -0.89
N GLY A 43 -18.46 21.02 -2.04
CA GLY A 43 -17.49 21.35 -3.08
C GLY A 43 -16.45 22.34 -2.60
N SER A 44 -16.89 23.42 -1.95
CA SER A 44 -15.99 24.44 -1.36
C SER A 44 -15.08 23.84 -0.30
N MET A 45 -15.62 23.00 0.61
CA MET A 45 -14.82 22.28 1.60
C MET A 45 -13.78 21.36 0.93
N LYS A 46 -14.16 20.66 -0.14
CA LYS A 46 -13.25 19.77 -0.89
C LYS A 46 -12.14 20.54 -1.58
N THR A 47 -12.45 21.66 -2.25
CA THR A 47 -11.46 22.53 -2.91
C THR A 47 -10.52 23.18 -1.89
N ILE A 48 -11.02 23.61 -0.73
CA ILE A 48 -10.16 24.15 0.32
C ILE A 48 -9.18 23.08 0.82
N VAL A 49 -9.67 21.88 1.17
CA VAL A 49 -8.83 20.81 1.72
C VAL A 49 -7.84 20.27 0.69
N LYS A 50 -8.27 20.01 -0.54
CA LYS A 50 -7.43 19.38 -1.58
C LYS A 50 -6.58 20.38 -2.35
N ASP A 51 -7.15 21.50 -2.77
CA ASP A 51 -6.50 22.41 -3.73
C ASP A 51 -5.74 23.53 -3.02
N LYS A 52 -6.28 24.06 -1.90
CA LYS A 52 -5.65 25.16 -1.15
C LYS A 52 -4.76 24.70 0.00
N LEU A 53 -5.14 23.64 0.71
CA LEU A 53 -4.37 23.08 1.82
C LEU A 53 -3.48 21.89 1.40
N LYS A 54 -3.64 21.39 0.17
CA LYS A 54 -2.89 20.23 -0.37
C LYS A 54 -2.96 18.99 0.54
N MET A 55 -4.06 18.83 1.27
CA MET A 55 -4.26 17.71 2.17
C MET A 55 -4.98 16.58 1.43
N ILE A 56 -4.35 15.41 1.39
CA ILE A 56 -4.94 14.19 0.83
C ILE A 56 -5.56 13.44 2.01
N PRO A 57 -6.90 13.29 2.07
CA PRO A 57 -7.52 12.55 3.17
C PRO A 57 -7.17 11.07 3.05
N TYR A 58 -6.32 10.57 3.95
CA TYR A 58 -6.16 9.14 4.17
C TYR A 58 -7.37 8.63 4.96
N ARG A 59 -7.88 7.45 4.61
CA ARG A 59 -8.87 6.76 5.44
C ARG A 59 -8.10 6.16 6.62
N CYS A 60 -8.05 6.87 7.74
CA CYS A 60 -7.47 6.33 8.97
C CYS A 60 -8.42 5.21 9.44
N CYS A 61 -8.05 3.96 9.20
CA CYS A 61 -8.65 2.85 9.93
C CYS A 61 -8.12 2.99 11.36
N SER A 62 -9.01 3.23 12.33
CA SER A 62 -8.63 3.14 13.74
C SER A 62 -8.35 1.67 14.03
N GLU A 63 -7.09 1.27 13.96
CA GLU A 63 -6.68 0.01 14.55
C GLU A 63 -6.73 0.19 16.07
N PRO A 64 -7.41 -0.70 16.82
CA PRO A 64 -7.38 -0.65 18.28
C PRO A 64 -5.93 -0.89 18.74
N ILE A 65 -5.40 0.08 19.48
CA ILE A 65 -4.12 -0.05 20.19
C ILE A 65 -4.25 -1.24 21.13
N LEU A 66 -3.41 -2.25 20.95
CA LEU A 66 -3.30 -3.47 21.75
C LEU A 66 -3.57 -3.20 23.24
N THR A 67 -4.70 -3.68 23.76
CA THR A 67 -4.69 -4.31 25.08
C THR A 67 -4.24 -5.75 24.87
N THR A 68 -3.10 -6.02 25.48
CA THR A 68 -2.55 -7.33 25.74
C THR A 68 -3.61 -8.30 26.27
N GLU A 69 -3.56 -9.52 25.75
CA GLU A 69 -4.01 -10.78 26.38
C GLU A 69 -5.49 -11.14 26.26
N THR A 70 -5.84 -12.02 25.32
CA THR A 70 -6.19 -13.44 25.58
C THR A 70 -6.76 -14.10 24.32
N ASP A 71 -6.23 -15.29 24.04
CA ASP A 71 -6.81 -16.46 23.40
C ASP A 71 -8.10 -16.29 22.56
N HIS A 72 -7.98 -16.58 21.26
CA HIS A 72 -8.93 -17.28 20.35
C HIS A 72 -8.69 -16.82 18.90
N GLY A 73 -8.24 -17.73 18.03
CA GLY A 73 -8.32 -17.55 16.58
C GLY A 73 -9.78 -17.58 16.07
N PRO A 74 -10.08 -17.45 14.75
CA PRO A 74 -9.15 -17.46 13.62
C PRO A 74 -9.38 -16.37 12.54
N SER A 75 -8.45 -16.31 11.59
CA SER A 75 -8.67 -15.93 10.17
C SER A 75 -8.56 -14.44 9.77
N SER A 76 -7.63 -14.24 8.81
CA SER A 76 -7.38 -13.05 7.95
C SER A 76 -6.76 -11.87 8.70
N LYS A 77 -5.66 -11.23 8.25
CA LYS A 77 -5.50 -10.57 6.95
C LYS A 77 -4.02 -10.38 6.62
N THR A 78 -3.78 -10.37 5.31
CA THR A 78 -2.58 -9.97 4.57
C THR A 78 -1.85 -8.77 5.18
N ALA A 79 -0.51 -8.82 5.18
CA ALA A 79 0.35 -7.70 5.54
C ALA A 79 0.00 -6.44 4.72
N PRO A 80 0.03 -5.24 5.33
CA PRO A 80 -0.20 -4.01 4.59
C PRO A 80 0.91 -3.82 3.54
N PRO A 81 0.60 -3.42 2.30
CA PRO A 81 1.63 -3.07 1.34
C PRO A 81 2.43 -1.87 1.88
N PRO A 82 3.77 -1.88 1.77
CA PRO A 82 4.58 -0.77 2.26
C PRO A 82 4.21 0.54 1.56
N PRO A 83 4.34 1.69 2.26
CA PRO A 83 3.95 2.99 1.73
C PRO A 83 4.67 3.29 0.42
N ARG A 84 3.89 3.65 -0.61
CA ARG A 84 4.41 4.08 -1.92
C ARG A 84 5.02 5.47 -1.79
N GLN A 85 6.32 5.57 -1.49
CA GLN A 85 7.08 6.79 -1.70
C GLN A 85 7.70 6.76 -3.10
N ARG A 86 7.37 7.77 -3.92
CA ARG A 86 8.16 8.13 -5.09
C ARG A 86 9.35 8.89 -4.56
N ASP A 87 10.52 8.25 -4.51
CA ASP A 87 11.80 8.94 -4.60
C ASP A 87 12.85 7.97 -5.16
N SER A 88 13.24 8.23 -6.40
CA SER A 88 14.38 7.58 -7.06
C SER A 88 15.65 8.30 -6.62
N ARG A 89 16.32 7.79 -5.57
CA ARG A 89 17.69 8.09 -5.08
C ARG A 89 17.77 7.35 -3.73
N VAL A 90 18.57 6.31 -3.52
CA VAL A 90 20.03 6.29 -3.52
C VAL A 90 20.47 4.80 -3.52
N VAL A 91 21.21 4.33 -4.52
CA VAL A 91 21.93 3.04 -4.42
C VAL A 91 23.30 3.35 -3.82
N SER A 92 23.36 3.52 -2.50
CA SER A 92 24.63 3.70 -1.79
C SER A 92 25.09 2.36 -1.24
N ARG A 93 25.90 1.69 -2.05
CA ARG A 93 27.16 1.02 -1.68
C ARG A 93 27.27 0.50 -0.24
N GLN A 94 26.48 -0.52 0.12
CA GLN A 94 26.88 -1.52 1.10
C GLN A 94 26.05 -2.77 0.87
N PHE A 95 26.69 -3.89 0.54
CA PHE A 95 26.02 -5.19 0.46
C PHE A 95 25.62 -5.62 1.88
N SER A 96 24.46 -5.17 2.36
CA SER A 96 23.66 -5.97 3.28
C SER A 96 22.92 -7.00 2.42
N GLU A 97 22.91 -8.27 2.83
CA GLU A 97 22.26 -9.36 2.08
C GLU A 97 20.78 -9.08 1.76
N PHE A 98 20.15 -8.15 2.50
CA PHE A 98 18.82 -7.62 2.26
C PHE A 98 18.78 -6.09 2.29
N ILE A 99 17.87 -5.52 1.49
CA ILE A 99 17.56 -4.09 1.50
C ILE A 99 16.78 -3.73 2.78
N SER A 100 17.13 -2.63 3.42
CA SER A 100 16.38 -2.13 4.58
C SER A 100 14.96 -1.71 4.16
N ALA A 101 14.00 -1.71 5.08
CA ALA A 101 12.63 -1.28 4.77
C ALA A 101 12.57 0.17 4.23
N ALA A 102 13.51 1.03 4.63
CA ALA A 102 13.59 2.42 4.18
C ALA A 102 14.11 2.55 2.73
N ASP A 103 14.89 1.58 2.27
CA ASP A 103 15.55 1.61 0.96
C ASP A 103 14.83 0.74 -0.09
N TRP A 104 13.69 0.13 0.29
CA TRP A 104 12.97 -0.77 -0.60
C TRP A 104 12.43 -0.01 -1.83
N PRO A 105 12.82 -0.38 -3.05
CA PRO A 105 12.39 0.33 -4.24
C PRO A 105 10.89 0.16 -4.48
N ALA A 106 10.21 1.26 -4.79
CA ALA A 106 8.78 1.26 -5.05
C ALA A 106 8.43 0.32 -6.22
N SER A 107 7.39 -0.49 -6.04
CA SER A 107 6.88 -1.42 -7.08
C SER A 107 7.91 -2.45 -7.59
N SER A 108 8.71 -3.04 -6.69
CA SER A 108 9.69 -4.08 -7.03
C SER A 108 9.25 -5.48 -6.55
N PRO A 109 8.27 -6.12 -7.20
CA PRO A 109 7.91 -7.52 -6.89
C PRO A 109 9.09 -8.47 -7.15
N ASP A 110 9.99 -8.10 -8.07
CA ASP A 110 11.17 -8.89 -8.43
C ASP A 110 12.19 -9.04 -7.30
N LEU A 111 12.04 -8.27 -6.22
CA LEU A 111 12.87 -8.35 -5.02
C LEU A 111 12.18 -9.06 -3.86
N ASN A 112 10.87 -9.35 -3.93
CA ASN A 112 10.19 -10.04 -2.85
C ASN A 112 10.16 -11.56 -3.11
N PRO A 113 10.84 -12.41 -2.29
CA PRO A 113 10.81 -13.87 -2.43
C PRO A 113 9.41 -14.46 -2.51
N MET A 114 8.45 -13.85 -1.82
CA MET A 114 7.05 -14.26 -1.88
C MET A 114 6.45 -14.04 -3.27
N ASP A 115 6.72 -12.90 -3.91
CA ASP A 115 6.11 -12.52 -5.18
C ASP A 115 6.77 -13.23 -6.37
N TYR A 116 8.11 -13.30 -6.42
CA TYR A 116 8.79 -13.86 -7.59
C TYR A 116 8.94 -15.39 -7.57
N ALA A 117 8.66 -16.06 -6.45
CA ALA A 117 8.82 -17.52 -6.33
C ALA A 117 7.63 -18.19 -5.63
N VAL A 118 7.37 -17.87 -4.35
CA VAL A 118 6.44 -18.66 -3.53
C VAL A 118 5.00 -18.58 -4.03
N TRP A 119 4.51 -17.38 -4.39
CA TRP A 119 3.17 -17.24 -4.94
C TRP A 119 3.00 -17.88 -6.31
N ILE A 120 4.03 -17.86 -7.15
CA ILE A 120 4.01 -18.55 -8.44
C ILE A 120 3.89 -20.06 -8.21
N TYR A 121 4.74 -20.62 -7.34
CA TYR A 121 4.70 -22.04 -6.98
C TYR A 121 3.32 -22.47 -6.47
N LEU A 122 2.77 -21.77 -5.49
CA LEU A 122 1.47 -22.11 -4.91
C LEU A 122 0.34 -21.97 -5.93
N THR A 123 0.39 -20.91 -6.76
CA THR A 123 -0.60 -20.69 -7.81
C THR A 123 -0.57 -21.83 -8.81
N GLU A 124 0.60 -22.24 -9.29
CA GLU A 124 0.76 -23.35 -10.25
C GLU A 124 0.20 -24.68 -9.71
N LYS A 125 0.53 -25.00 -8.44
CA LYS A 125 0.10 -26.26 -7.82
C LYS A 125 -1.40 -26.30 -7.55
N VAL A 126 -2.00 -25.16 -7.23
CA VAL A 126 -3.41 -25.06 -6.85
C VAL A 126 -4.29 -24.82 -8.08
N SER A 127 -3.83 -24.06 -9.08
CA SER A 127 -4.59 -23.81 -10.32
C SER A 127 -4.81 -25.06 -11.17
N SER A 128 -4.01 -26.10 -10.95
CA SER A 128 -4.11 -27.40 -11.61
C SER A 128 -5.38 -28.19 -11.21
N LYS A 129 -6.09 -27.79 -10.16
CA LYS A 129 -7.27 -28.49 -9.63
C LYS A 129 -8.44 -27.53 -9.44
N ASN A 130 -9.66 -28.03 -9.68
CA ASN A 130 -10.87 -27.29 -9.32
C ASN A 130 -11.32 -27.66 -7.90
N TYR A 131 -11.64 -26.66 -7.09
CA TYR A 131 -12.04 -26.87 -5.70
C TYR A 131 -13.51 -26.50 -5.51
N PRO A 132 -14.33 -27.39 -4.91
CA PRO A 132 -15.77 -27.15 -4.79
C PRO A 132 -16.14 -26.09 -3.75
N SER A 133 -15.18 -25.64 -2.93
CA SER A 133 -15.41 -24.59 -1.93
C SER A 133 -14.13 -23.82 -1.58
N ILE A 134 -14.30 -22.60 -1.06
CA ILE A 134 -13.19 -21.79 -0.53
C ILE A 134 -12.48 -22.52 0.62
N LYS A 135 -13.21 -23.30 1.44
CA LYS A 135 -12.61 -24.08 2.52
C LYS A 135 -11.67 -25.15 1.98
N ALA A 136 -12.09 -25.89 0.96
CA ALA A 136 -11.25 -26.89 0.29
C ALA A 136 -10.01 -26.26 -0.37
N LEU A 137 -10.18 -25.10 -1.01
CA LEU A 137 -9.07 -24.33 -1.58
C LEU A 137 -8.04 -23.91 -0.52
N LYS A 138 -8.50 -23.33 0.60
CA LYS A 138 -7.64 -22.92 1.72
C LYS A 138 -6.86 -24.10 2.30
N THR A 139 -7.52 -25.23 2.52
CA THR A 139 -6.87 -26.45 3.04
C THR A 139 -5.81 -26.97 2.07
N ALA A 140 -6.08 -26.94 0.76
CA ALA A 140 -5.10 -27.35 -0.23
C ALA A 140 -3.90 -26.40 -0.31
N LEU A 141 -4.11 -25.09 -0.18
CA LEU A 141 -3.05 -24.09 -0.10
C LEU A 141 -2.12 -24.33 1.10
N ILE A 142 -2.68 -24.53 2.29
CA ILE A 142 -1.89 -24.82 3.51
C ILE A 142 -1.10 -26.11 3.32
N LYS A 143 -1.76 -27.17 2.82
CA LYS A 143 -1.06 -28.43 2.53
C LYS A 143 0.10 -28.23 1.55
N LYS A 144 -0.08 -27.43 0.49
CA LYS A 144 0.98 -27.15 -0.49
C LYS A 144 2.09 -26.26 0.04
N TRP A 145 1.77 -25.39 1.00
CA TRP A 145 2.75 -24.62 1.75
C TRP A 145 3.66 -25.52 2.58
N ASP A 146 3.06 -26.45 3.33
CA ASP A 146 3.81 -27.39 4.18
C ASP A 146 4.64 -28.41 3.38
N GLU A 147 4.31 -28.62 2.10
CA GLU A 147 5.07 -29.45 1.16
C GLU A 147 6.24 -28.70 0.49
N ILE A 148 6.44 -27.41 0.76
CA ILE A 148 7.58 -26.67 0.19
C ILE A 148 8.87 -27.16 0.84
N ASP A 149 9.82 -27.57 -0.01
CA ASP A 149 11.14 -28.04 0.43
C ASP A 149 11.99 -26.87 0.96
N ASP A 150 12.69 -27.09 2.07
CA ASP A 150 13.62 -26.11 2.64
C ASP A 150 14.75 -25.75 1.66
N ASP A 151 15.22 -26.69 0.85
CA ASP A 151 16.24 -26.45 -0.17
C ASP A 151 15.72 -25.57 -1.30
N TYR A 152 14.42 -25.66 -1.62
CA TYR A 152 13.79 -24.71 -2.54
C TYR A 152 13.77 -23.30 -1.95
N LEU A 153 13.43 -23.14 -0.67
CA LEU A 153 13.45 -21.83 -0.01
C LEU A 153 14.87 -21.24 0.07
N ARG A 154 15.88 -22.07 0.34
CA ARG A 154 17.29 -21.66 0.29
C ARG A 154 17.68 -21.17 -1.10
N ALA A 155 17.34 -21.93 -2.15
CA ALA A 155 17.62 -21.53 -3.53
C ALA A 155 16.93 -20.22 -3.92
N VAL A 156 15.71 -19.97 -3.42
CA VAL A 156 15.00 -18.71 -3.60
C VAL A 156 15.77 -17.56 -2.95
N ILE A 157 16.23 -17.73 -1.71
CA ILE A 157 17.03 -16.72 -1.01
C ILE A 157 18.37 -16.49 -1.73
N ASP A 158 19.05 -17.55 -2.15
CA ASP A 158 20.33 -17.47 -2.88
C ASP A 158 20.20 -16.78 -4.25
N ALA A 159 19.01 -16.77 -4.84
CA ALA A 159 18.72 -16.04 -6.07
C ALA A 159 18.55 -14.52 -5.85
N TYR A 160 18.31 -14.08 -4.61
CA TYR A 160 18.05 -12.67 -4.28
C TYR A 160 19.20 -11.73 -4.70
N PRO A 161 20.49 -12.01 -4.40
CA PRO A 161 21.58 -11.13 -4.82
C PRO A 161 21.70 -10.97 -6.34
N LYS A 162 21.38 -12.02 -7.12
CA LYS A 162 21.36 -11.96 -8.59
C LYS A 162 20.25 -11.02 -9.09
N ARG A 163 19.06 -11.12 -8.50
CA ARG A 163 17.92 -10.23 -8.80
C ARG A 163 18.19 -8.79 -8.41
N LEU A 164 18.80 -8.56 -7.24
CA LEU A 164 19.21 -7.24 -6.80
C LEU A 164 20.17 -6.56 -7.78
N LYS A 165 21.20 -7.28 -8.24
CA LYS A 165 22.12 -6.79 -9.26
C LYS A 165 21.40 -6.46 -10.58
N ALA A 166 20.42 -7.27 -10.98
CA ALA A 166 19.64 -7.03 -12.18
C ALA A 166 18.78 -5.75 -12.07
N VAL A 167 18.14 -5.49 -10.92
CA VAL A 167 17.41 -4.24 -10.66
C VAL A 167 18.34 -3.03 -10.74
N ILE A 168 19.53 -3.13 -10.13
CA ILE A 168 20.54 -2.06 -10.15
C ILE A 168 20.99 -1.77 -11.59
N ASN A 169 21.30 -2.80 -12.37
CA ASN A 169 21.71 -2.68 -13.77
C ASN A 169 20.60 -2.09 -14.65
N ALA A 170 19.35 -2.47 -14.39
CA ALA A 170 18.18 -1.92 -15.06
C ALA A 170 17.81 -0.50 -14.58
N LYS A 171 18.56 0.08 -13.62
CA LYS A 171 18.27 1.38 -12.99
C LYS A 171 16.83 1.46 -12.45
N GLY A 172 16.33 0.35 -11.90
CA GLY A 172 14.94 0.22 -11.44
C GLY A 172 13.91 -0.07 -12.53
N GLY A 173 14.35 -0.34 -13.77
CA GLY A 173 13.50 -0.83 -14.86
C GLY A 173 13.19 -2.33 -14.76
N ARG A 174 12.23 -2.79 -15.56
CA ARG A 174 11.89 -4.21 -15.69
C ARG A 174 13.04 -4.98 -16.35
N PHE A 175 13.38 -6.14 -15.81
CA PHE A 175 14.38 -7.04 -16.36
C PHE A 175 13.76 -8.42 -16.55
N GLU A 176 14.05 -9.07 -17.68
CA GLU A 176 13.55 -10.41 -18.02
C GLU A 176 14.73 -11.37 -18.01
N ASN A 177 15.15 -11.82 -16.83
CA ASN A 177 16.18 -12.86 -16.71
C ASN A 177 15.58 -14.07 -15.99
N TYR A 178 14.99 -14.96 -16.78
CA TYR A 178 14.48 -16.27 -16.34
C TYR A 178 15.42 -17.36 -16.86
N SER A 179 16.62 -17.46 -16.27
CA SER A 179 17.52 -18.62 -16.42
C SER A 179 18.51 -18.66 -15.27
#